data_AF-A0A7R7DRI5-F1
#
_entry.id   AF-A0A7R7DRI5-F1
#
_cell.length_a   1.000
_cell.length_b   1.000
_cell.length_c   1.000
_cell.angle_alpha   90.00
_cell.angle_beta   90.00
_cell.angle_gamma   90.00
#
_symmetry.space_group_name_H-M   'P 1'
#
loop_
_entity.id
_entity.type
_entity.pdbx_description
1 polymer ?
#
loop_
_entity_poly.entity_id
_entity_poly.type
_entity_poly.pdbx_seq_one_letter_code
_entity_poly.pdbx_strand_id
1 'polypeptide(L)'
;MSLFPARHDWEQARAAAHLESSMHEDMHAREIEPPLLLHAFPELIRSGPDDVDHIANDRPYLTTLGMRSYTTSGVIGRPSLGTVEKGGAVLDNLVDSFSTHLEMLGP
;
A
#
# COMPACT_ATOMS: atom_id res chain seq x y z
N MET A 1 20.40 -11.29 8.97
CA MET A 1 19.28 -11.20 8.00
C MET A 1 18.16 -10.43 8.64
N SER A 2 17.54 -9.50 7.91
CA SER A 2 16.39 -8.73 8.37
C SER A 2 15.22 -8.96 7.41
N LEU A 3 14.00 -9.01 7.94
CA LEU A 3 12.79 -8.99 7.13
C LEU A 3 12.31 -7.53 7.07
N PHE A 4 12.27 -6.96 5.87
CA PHE A 4 11.85 -5.58 5.65
C PHE A 4 11.03 -5.46 4.36
N PRO A 5 9.97 -4.62 4.31
CA PRO A 5 9.37 -3.94 5.46
C PRO A 5 8.57 -4.93 6.32
N ALA A 6 8.79 -4.89 7.63
CA ALA A 6 7.98 -5.59 8.61
C ALA A 6 6.68 -4.82 8.89
N ARG A 7 5.80 -5.40 9.71
CA ARG A 7 4.53 -4.76 10.11
C ARG A 7 4.74 -3.36 10.72
N HIS A 8 5.78 -3.19 11.53
CA HIS A 8 6.05 -1.93 12.21
C HIS A 8 6.46 -0.82 11.24
N ASP A 9 7.29 -1.15 10.24
CA ASP A 9 7.74 -0.20 9.21
C ASP A 9 6.55 0.29 8.37
N TRP A 10 5.63 -0.63 8.04
CA TRP A 10 4.36 -0.26 7.42
C TRP A 10 3.50 0.62 8.34
N GLU A 11 3.40 0.33 9.64
CA GLU A 11 2.64 1.18 10.58
C GLU A 11 3.22 2.60 10.67
N GLN A 12 4.55 2.75 10.66
CA GLN A 12 5.21 4.06 10.61
C GLN A 12 4.95 4.78 9.28
N ALA A 13 5.18 4.14 8.14
CA ALA A 13 5.03 4.76 6.83
C ALA A 13 3.59 5.20 6.55
N ARG A 14 2.60 4.41 7.01
CA ARG A 14 1.18 4.78 6.92
C ARG A 14 0.84 5.99 7.78
N ALA A 15 1.42 6.11 8.97
CA ALA A 15 1.22 7.26 9.85
C ALA A 15 1.87 8.53 9.29
N ALA A 16 3.10 8.42 8.75
CA ALA A 16 3.84 9.51 8.13
C ALA A 16 3.13 10.07 6.88
N ALA A 17 2.51 9.20 6.08
CA ALA A 17 1.73 9.58 4.90
C ALA A 17 0.27 9.96 5.20
N HIS A 18 -0.15 9.98 6.48
CA HIS A 18 -1.53 10.27 6.89
C HIS A 18 -2.59 9.42 6.16
N LEU A 19 -2.35 8.11 6.02
CA LEU A 19 -3.30 7.23 5.35
C LEU A 19 -4.56 7.00 6.19
N GLU A 20 -5.70 6.97 5.53
CA GLU A 20 -7.03 6.92 6.15
C GLU A 20 -7.53 5.48 6.29
N SER A 21 -7.18 4.60 5.35
CA SER A 21 -7.48 3.17 5.40
C SER A 21 -6.59 2.43 6.40
N SER A 22 -7.13 1.38 7.02
CA SER A 22 -6.34 0.47 7.86
C SER A 22 -5.53 -0.52 6.99
N MET A 23 -4.44 -1.11 7.52
CA MET A 23 -3.69 -2.17 6.82
C MET A 23 -4.52 -3.40 6.41
N HIS A 24 -5.70 -3.61 7.01
CA HIS A 24 -6.62 -4.68 6.61
C HIS A 24 -7.61 -4.22 5.55
N GLU A 25 -8.08 -2.98 5.62
CA GLU A 25 -8.95 -2.40 4.58
C GLU A 25 -8.18 -2.16 3.28
N ASP A 26 -6.94 -1.70 3.42
CA ASP A 26 -5.98 -1.54 2.35
C ASP A 26 -5.48 -2.93 1.92
N MET A 27 -6.20 -3.57 0.99
CA MET A 27 -5.80 -4.77 0.24
C MET A 27 -5.83 -4.48 -1.29
N HIS A 28 -5.11 -5.26 -2.11
CA HIS A 28 -4.51 -4.88 -3.43
C HIS A 28 -5.14 -3.72 -4.23
N ALA A 29 -4.27 -2.84 -4.76
CA ALA A 29 -4.54 -1.68 -5.62
C ALA A 29 -5.46 -0.65 -4.95
N ARG A 30 -4.88 0.30 -4.19
CA ARG A 30 -5.49 0.88 -2.99
C ARG A 30 -4.93 2.25 -2.59
N GLU A 31 -4.87 2.61 -1.30
CA GLU A 31 -4.39 3.95 -0.89
C GLU A 31 -2.85 4.08 -0.95
N ILE A 32 -2.09 2.98 -0.94
CA ILE A 32 -0.62 2.98 -1.11
C ILE A 32 -0.19 2.77 -2.56
N GLU A 33 -0.61 1.68 -3.19
CA GLU A 33 0.08 1.15 -4.38
C GLU A 33 0.03 2.09 -5.61
N PRO A 34 -1.15 2.63 -6.02
CA PRO A 34 -1.24 3.60 -7.10
C PRO A 34 -0.51 4.92 -6.77
N PRO A 35 -0.63 5.55 -5.59
CA PRO A 35 0.21 6.69 -5.20
C PRO A 35 1.71 6.47 -5.28
N LEU A 36 2.21 5.33 -4.80
CA LEU A 36 3.63 5.00 -4.83
C LEU A 36 4.13 4.88 -6.28
N LEU A 37 3.34 4.25 -7.15
CA LEU A 37 3.61 4.18 -8.58
C LEU A 37 3.46 5.54 -9.27
N LEU A 38 2.48 6.36 -8.90
CA LEU A 38 2.26 7.69 -9.47
C LEU A 38 3.38 8.67 -9.08
N HIS A 39 3.97 8.50 -7.90
CA HIS A 39 5.15 9.22 -7.44
C HIS A 39 6.43 8.79 -8.18
N ALA A 40 6.70 7.49 -8.30
CA ALA A 40 7.96 6.98 -8.83
C ALA A 40 7.98 6.74 -10.35
N PHE A 41 6.85 6.33 -10.93
CA PHE A 41 6.71 5.85 -12.32
C PHE A 41 5.32 6.23 -12.90
N PRO A 42 4.98 7.53 -12.97
CA PRO A 42 3.65 8.00 -13.38
C PRO A 42 3.19 7.48 -14.76
N GLU A 43 4.13 7.16 -15.65
CA GLU A 43 3.86 6.58 -16.97
C GLU A 43 3.23 5.16 -16.92
N LEU A 44 3.34 4.46 -15.79
CA LEU A 44 2.71 3.16 -15.57
C LEU A 44 1.25 3.27 -15.09
N ILE A 45 0.82 4.45 -14.64
CA ILE A 45 -0.55 4.71 -14.19
C ILE A 45 -1.39 5.22 -15.36
N ARG A 46 -2.34 4.41 -15.80
CA ARG A 46 -3.35 4.81 -16.79
C ARG A 46 -4.43 5.65 -16.13
N SER A 47 -4.83 6.74 -16.78
CA SER A 47 -6.07 7.47 -16.46
C SER A 47 -7.28 6.52 -16.49
N GLY A 48 -7.90 6.31 -15.34
CA GLY A 48 -9.10 5.48 -15.17
C GLY A 48 -10.32 6.31 -14.76
N PRO A 49 -11.49 5.67 -14.55
CA PRO A 49 -12.58 6.32 -13.83
C PRO A 49 -12.17 6.62 -12.38
N ASP A 50 -12.60 7.76 -11.84
CA ASP A 50 -12.19 8.25 -10.52
C ASP A 50 -12.73 7.39 -9.35
N ASP A 51 -13.78 6.61 -9.59
CA ASP A 51 -14.39 5.70 -8.62
C ASP A 51 -14.10 4.24 -8.98
N VAL A 52 -13.09 3.68 -8.32
CA VAL A 52 -12.71 2.25 -8.36
C VAL A 52 -12.63 1.65 -6.95
N ASP A 53 -13.12 2.36 -5.93
CA ASP A 53 -13.08 1.95 -4.54
C ASP A 53 -13.92 0.69 -4.33
N HIS A 54 -13.36 -0.31 -3.64
CA HIS A 54 -14.05 -1.55 -3.37
C HIS A 54 -13.63 -2.14 -2.03
N ILE A 55 -14.53 -2.07 -1.03
CA ILE A 55 -14.28 -2.64 0.28
C ILE A 55 -14.92 -4.02 0.39
N ALA A 56 -14.08 -5.03 0.63
CA ALA A 56 -14.51 -6.36 1.04
C ALA A 56 -13.72 -6.77 2.30
N ASN A 57 -14.00 -6.17 3.46
CA ASN A 57 -13.20 -6.42 4.68
C ASN A 57 -13.39 -7.84 5.25
N ASP A 58 -14.54 -8.48 5.04
CA ASP A 58 -14.80 -9.84 5.47
C ASP A 58 -14.32 -10.85 4.41
N ARG A 59 -13.13 -11.44 4.65
CA ARG A 59 -12.45 -12.36 3.70
C ARG A 59 -11.94 -13.65 4.37
N PRO A 60 -12.78 -14.39 5.10
CA PRO A 60 -12.35 -15.47 6.00
C PRO A 60 -11.74 -16.66 5.25
N TYR A 61 -12.05 -16.81 3.96
CA TYR A 61 -11.58 -17.90 3.10
C TYR A 61 -10.72 -17.40 1.94
N LEU A 62 -10.09 -16.22 2.07
CA LEU A 62 -9.27 -15.60 1.00
C LEU A 62 -8.20 -16.54 0.43
N THR A 63 -7.53 -17.31 1.29
CA THR A 63 -6.48 -18.26 0.91
C THR A 63 -7.02 -19.53 0.23
N THR A 64 -8.32 -19.82 0.35
CA THR A 64 -8.98 -20.99 -0.26
C THR A 64 -9.73 -20.63 -1.54
N LEU A 65 -10.44 -19.50 -1.54
CA LEU A 65 -11.31 -19.06 -2.65
C LEU A 65 -10.61 -18.08 -3.61
N GLY A 66 -9.50 -17.46 -3.16
CA GLY A 66 -8.77 -16.45 -3.92
C GLY A 66 -9.50 -15.10 -3.99
N MET A 67 -8.79 -14.06 -4.45
CA MET A 67 -9.34 -12.70 -4.53
C MET A 67 -10.57 -12.57 -5.43
N ARG A 68 -10.73 -13.43 -6.44
CA ARG A 68 -11.84 -13.35 -7.40
C ARG A 68 -13.21 -13.60 -6.76
N SER A 69 -13.27 -14.21 -5.58
CA SER A 69 -14.48 -14.33 -4.77
C SER A 69 -14.82 -13.08 -3.96
N TYR A 70 -13.92 -12.09 -3.93
CA TYR A 70 -14.03 -10.87 -3.14
C TYR A 70 -13.94 -9.58 -3.97
N THR A 71 -13.48 -9.63 -5.23
CA THR A 71 -13.46 -8.50 -6.16
C THR A 71 -13.56 -8.95 -7.62
N THR A 72 -14.18 -8.13 -8.46
CA THR A 72 -14.25 -8.33 -9.93
C THR A 72 -13.23 -7.50 -10.69
N SER A 73 -12.79 -6.37 -10.13
CA SER A 73 -11.79 -5.46 -10.72
C SER A 73 -10.36 -5.83 -10.35
N GLY A 74 -10.16 -6.51 -9.22
CA GLY A 74 -8.86 -6.74 -8.59
C GLY A 74 -8.57 -5.79 -7.42
N VAL A 75 -9.26 -4.64 -7.36
CA VAL A 75 -9.18 -3.67 -6.25
C VAL A 75 -9.86 -4.25 -5.01
N ILE A 76 -9.23 -4.11 -3.83
CA ILE A 76 -9.85 -4.34 -2.51
C ILE A 76 -9.40 -3.26 -1.50
N GLY A 77 -9.63 -1.98 -1.81
CA GLY A 77 -9.27 -0.85 -0.95
C GLY A 77 -9.89 0.45 -1.45
N ARG A 78 -9.27 1.59 -1.12
CA ARG A 78 -9.70 2.93 -1.59
C ARG A 78 -8.61 3.68 -2.37
N PRO A 79 -8.42 3.40 -3.67
CA PRO A 79 -7.58 4.22 -4.54
C PRO A 79 -7.95 5.71 -4.55
N SER A 80 -9.23 6.05 -4.36
CA SER A 80 -9.72 7.44 -4.38
C SER A 80 -9.05 8.35 -3.33
N LEU A 81 -8.59 7.77 -2.22
CA LEU A 81 -7.92 8.48 -1.12
C LEU A 81 -6.42 8.68 -1.37
N GLY A 82 -5.87 8.08 -2.43
CA GLY A 82 -4.45 8.14 -2.76
C GLY A 82 -4.05 9.42 -3.50
N THR A 83 -2.95 10.05 -3.07
CA THR A 83 -2.35 11.22 -3.76
C THR A 83 -0.84 11.05 -3.95
N VAL A 84 -0.23 11.76 -4.89
CA VAL A 84 1.22 11.68 -5.18
C VAL A 84 2.05 11.93 -3.92
N GLU A 85 1.60 12.84 -3.07
CA GLU A 85 2.22 13.25 -1.81
C GLU A 85 2.18 12.13 -0.79
N LYS A 86 1.03 11.43 -0.64
CA LYS A 86 0.93 10.22 0.18
C LYS A 86 1.89 9.13 -0.30
N GLY A 87 2.01 8.96 -1.63
CA GLY A 87 2.95 8.00 -2.24
C GLY A 87 4.42 8.29 -1.92
N GLY A 88 4.84 9.55 -2.05
CA GLY A 88 6.19 10.00 -1.69
C GLY A 88 6.47 9.84 -0.20
N ALA A 89 5.55 10.28 0.67
CA ALA A 89 5.72 10.17 2.12
C ALA A 89 5.84 8.72 2.62
N VAL A 90 5.14 7.76 2.00
CA VAL A 90 5.35 6.32 2.27
C VAL A 90 6.76 5.90 1.85
N LEU A 91 7.22 6.29 0.66
CA LEU A 91 8.54 5.90 0.14
C LEU A 91 9.68 6.47 0.99
N ASP A 92 9.65 7.76 1.29
CA ASP A 92 10.66 8.45 2.10
C ASP A 92 10.79 7.79 3.49
N ASN A 93 9.67 7.55 4.17
CA ASN A 93 9.69 6.92 5.49
C ASN A 93 10.18 5.46 5.47
N LEU A 94 9.90 4.71 4.41
CA LEU A 94 10.45 3.36 4.22
C LEU A 94 11.96 3.40 3.94
N VAL A 95 12.45 4.37 3.17
CA VAL A 95 13.90 4.56 2.94
C VAL A 95 14.63 4.91 4.23
N ASP A 96 14.07 5.83 5.02
CA ASP A 96 14.61 6.21 6.34
C ASP A 96 14.61 5.01 7.30
N SER A 97 13.51 4.26 7.39
CA SER A 97 13.42 3.06 8.24
C SER A 97 14.44 1.99 7.80
N PHE A 98 14.61 1.78 6.49
CA PHE A 98 15.55 0.80 5.96
C PHE A 98 17.01 1.12 6.31
N SER A 99 17.39 2.40 6.45
CA SER A 99 18.74 2.78 6.88
C SER A 99 19.10 2.17 8.24
N THR A 100 18.18 2.19 9.21
CA THR A 100 18.33 1.58 10.53
C THR A 100 18.47 0.05 10.43
N HIS A 101 17.70 -0.58 9.55
CA HIS A 101 17.82 -2.03 9.29
C HIS A 101 19.18 -2.41 8.69
N LEU A 102 19.74 -1.56 7.83
CA LEU A 102 21.05 -1.76 7.21
C LEU A 102 22.17 -1.62 8.25
N GLU A 103 22.13 -0.59 9.10
CA GLU A 103 23.07 -0.41 10.22
C GLU A 103 23.10 -1.64 11.15
N MET A 104 21.93 -2.18 11.49
CA MET A 104 21.79 -3.35 12.36
C MET A 104 22.23 -4.68 11.72
N LEU A 105 22.37 -4.73 10.39
CA LEU A 105 22.93 -5.90 9.69
C LEU A 105 24.46 -5.89 9.62
N GLY A 106 25.08 -4.73 9.77
CA GLY A 106 26.52 -4.53 9.61
C GLY A 106 26.99 -4.57 8.14
N PRO A 107 28.28 -4.26 7.91
CA PRO A 107 28.93 -4.37 6.59
C PRO A 107 29.22 -5.82 6.17
#